data_AF-A0A969HVX0-F1
#
_entry.id   AF-A0A969HVX0-F1
#
_cell.length_a   1.000
_cell.length_b   1.000
_cell.length_c   1.000
_cell.angle_alpha   90.00
_cell.angle_beta   90.00
_cell.angle_gamma   90.00
#
_symmetry.space_group_name_H-M   'P 1'
#
loop_
_entity.id
_entity.type
_entity.pdbx_description
1 polymer ?
#
loop_
_entity_poly.entity_id
_entity_poly.type
_entity_poly.pdbx_seq_one_letter_code
_entity_poly.pdbx_strand_id
1 'polypeptide(L)'
;MLPILRKINRQHLLVMIVFENVELIDYYRQKAKTLEQIYFQTIAQKIAFERYHIIHELDRYGIQSIYTQPQALSLNAINKYLELKSRGMI
;
A
#
# COMPACT_ATOMS: atom_id res chain seq x y z
N MET A 1 2.54 15.13 -0.89
CA MET A 1 1.38 14.32 -1.36
C MET A 1 0.26 14.29 -0.32
N LEU A 2 0.54 13.88 0.92
CA LEU A 2 -0.44 13.78 2.01
C LEU A 2 -1.33 15.03 2.25
N PRO A 3 -0.83 16.29 2.20
CA PRO A 3 -1.69 17.47 2.41
C PRO A 3 -2.88 17.56 1.44
N ILE A 4 -2.67 17.15 0.18
CA ILE A 4 -3.71 17.17 -0.85
C ILE A 4 -4.73 16.05 -0.59
N LEU A 5 -4.25 14.84 -0.28
CA LEU A 5 -5.12 13.70 0.04
C LEU A 5 -6.00 13.98 1.26
N ARG A 6 -5.46 14.63 2.29
CA ARG A 6 -6.22 15.08 3.46
C ARG A 6 -7.30 16.10 3.11
N LYS A 7 -7.03 17.01 2.15
CA LYS A 7 -8.03 17.99 1.70
C LYS A 7 -9.19 17.29 0.99
N ILE A 8 -8.90 16.32 0.12
CA ILE A 8 -9.92 15.52 -0.58
C ILE A 8 -10.73 14.70 0.44
N ASN A 9 -10.08 14.03 1.38
CA ASN A 9 -10.74 13.17 2.38
C ASN A 9 -11.69 13.92 3.32
N ARG A 10 -11.52 15.24 3.47
CA ARG A 10 -12.45 16.09 4.24
C ARG A 10 -13.76 16.36 3.53
N GLN A 11 -13.79 16.24 2.20
CA GLN A 11 -14.94 16.58 1.36
C GLN A 11 -15.60 15.35 0.75
N HIS A 12 -14.82 14.28 0.56
CA HIS A 12 -15.25 13.04 -0.07
C HIS A 12 -14.61 11.85 0.65
N LEU A 13 -15.31 10.72 0.69
CA LEU A 13 -14.68 9.47 1.12
C LEU A 13 -13.58 9.10 0.12
N LEU A 14 -12.32 9.18 0.54
CA LEU A 14 -11.18 8.84 -0.27
C LEU A 14 -10.71 7.41 0.03
N VAL A 15 -10.63 6.59 -1.01
CA VAL A 15 -10.02 5.26 -0.96
C VAL A 15 -8.81 5.23 -1.90
N MET A 16 -7.62 4.99 -1.35
CA MET A 16 -6.38 4.93 -2.11
C MET A 16 -5.99 3.48 -2.40
N ILE A 17 -5.69 3.16 -3.66
CA ILE A 17 -5.20 1.85 -4.05
C ILE A 17 -3.67 1.93 -4.19
N VAL A 18 -2.97 1.04 -3.50
CA VAL A 18 -1.52 0.92 -3.55
C VAL A 18 -1.18 -0.51 -3.96
N PHE A 19 -0.40 -0.66 -5.03
CA PHE A 19 0.01 -1.98 -5.49
C PHE A 19 1.33 -2.40 -4.88
N GLU A 20 1.41 -3.66 -4.46
CA GLU A 20 2.69 -4.29 -4.15
C GLU A 20 3.46 -4.59 -5.43
N ASN A 21 4.79 -4.44 -5.37
CA ASN A 21 5.65 -4.88 -6.46
C ASN A 21 6.13 -6.30 -6.14
N VAL A 22 5.51 -7.29 -6.79
CA VAL A 22 5.78 -8.71 -6.58
C VAL A 22 7.23 -9.05 -6.93
N GLU A 23 7.77 -8.49 -8.00
CA GLU A 23 9.17 -8.69 -8.41
C GLU A 23 10.15 -8.19 -7.34
N LEU A 24 9.85 -7.03 -6.74
CA LEU A 24 10.63 -6.48 -5.64
C LEU A 24 10.58 -7.38 -4.41
N ILE A 25 9.40 -7.96 -4.12
CA ILE A 25 9.19 -8.89 -3.01
C ILE A 25 10.00 -10.16 -3.21
N ASP A 26 9.95 -10.74 -4.40
CA ASP A 26 10.68 -11.96 -4.73
C ASP A 26 12.18 -11.71 -4.75
N TYR A 27 12.62 -10.52 -5.17
CA TYR A 27 14.03 -10.13 -5.22
C TYR A 27 14.71 -10.07 -3.84
N TYR A 28 14.07 -9.45 -2.84
CA TYR A 28 14.67 -9.40 -1.49
C TYR A 28 14.55 -10.72 -0.72
N ARG A 29 13.65 -11.64 -1.12
CA ARG A 29 13.50 -12.98 -0.51
C ARG A 29 14.55 -13.99 -0.97
N GLN A 30 15.21 -13.76 -2.10
CA GLN A 30 16.28 -14.63 -2.59
C GLN A 30 17.54 -14.52 -1.72
N LYS A 31 18.35 -15.59 -1.62
CA LYS A 31 19.65 -15.48 -0.95
C LYS A 31 20.63 -14.69 -1.84
N ALA A 32 21.10 -13.54 -1.36
CA ALA A 32 22.22 -12.85 -2.01
C ALA A 32 23.49 -13.69 -1.93
N LYS A 33 24.21 -13.74 -3.05
CA LYS A 33 25.49 -14.45 -3.23
C LYS A 33 26.66 -13.49 -3.44
N THR A 34 26.40 -12.20 -3.69
CA THR A 34 27.41 -11.16 -3.90
C THR A 34 27.15 -9.93 -3.05
N LEU A 35 28.20 -9.13 -2.78
CA LEU A 35 28.09 -7.88 -2.03
C LEU A 35 27.15 -6.87 -2.73
N GLU A 36 27.19 -6.83 -4.06
CA GLU A 36 26.28 -6.03 -4.88
C GLU A 36 24.81 -6.44 -4.68
N GLN A 37 24.54 -7.75 -4.65
CA GLN A 37 23.18 -8.26 -4.37
C GLN A 37 22.72 -7.89 -2.96
N ILE A 38 23.60 -7.95 -1.95
CA ILE A 38 23.26 -7.50 -0.59
C ILE A 38 22.86 -6.02 -0.58
N TYR A 39 23.60 -5.17 -1.31
CA TYR A 39 23.30 -3.75 -1.42
C TYR A 39 21.92 -3.50 -2.04
N PHE A 40 21.64 -4.11 -3.19
CA PHE A 40 20.35 -3.94 -3.86
C PHE A 40 19.18 -4.53 -3.05
N GLN A 41 19.36 -5.66 -2.37
CA GLN A 41 18.35 -6.23 -1.50
C GLN A 41 18.00 -5.32 -0.33
N THR A 42 19.00 -4.67 0.27
CA THR A 42 18.79 -3.72 1.37
C THR A 42 17.96 -2.52 0.89
N ILE A 43 18.24 -2.00 -0.30
CA ILE A 43 17.44 -0.92 -0.91
C ILE A 43 16.01 -1.39 -1.19
N ALA A 44 15.85 -2.57 -1.77
CA ALA A 44 14.53 -3.14 -2.04
C ALA A 44 13.69 -3.30 -0.76
N GLN A 45 14.31 -3.79 0.31
CA GLN A 45 13.68 -3.93 1.61
C GLN A 45 13.28 -2.57 2.21
N LYS A 46 14.14 -1.56 2.08
CA LYS A 46 13.84 -0.19 2.51
C LYS A 46 12.62 0.38 1.77
N ILE A 47 12.57 0.24 0.45
CA ILE A 47 11.44 0.72 -0.37
C ILE A 47 10.14 0.01 0.03
N ALA A 48 10.19 -1.31 0.27
CA ALA A 48 9.04 -2.07 0.73
C ALA A 48 8.54 -1.57 2.11
N PHE A 49 9.47 -1.28 3.03
CA PHE A 49 9.13 -0.75 4.36
C PHE A 49 8.54 0.67 4.29
N GLU A 50 9.07 1.54 3.45
CA GLU A 50 8.54 2.90 3.24
C GLU A 50 7.09 2.87 2.74
N ARG A 51 6.75 1.94 1.84
CA ARG A 51 5.35 1.77 1.38
C ARG A 51 4.41 1.39 2.52
N TYR A 52 4.84 0.47 3.37
CA TYR A 52 4.07 0.07 4.55
C TYR A 52 3.86 1.25 5.51
N HIS A 53 4.90 2.07 5.72
CA HIS A 53 4.80 3.27 6.54
C HIS A 53 3.80 4.29 5.97
N ILE A 54 3.79 4.50 4.65
CA ILE A 54 2.83 5.41 3.99
C ILE A 54 1.39 4.95 4.22
N ILE A 55 1.11 3.64 4.09
CA ILE A 55 -0.22 3.08 4.33
C ILE A 55 -0.68 3.36 5.75
N HIS A 56 0.18 3.10 6.74
CA HIS A 56 -0.10 3.42 8.15
C HIS A 56 -0.37 4.90 8.38
N GLU A 57 0.39 5.77 7.71
CA GLU A 57 0.18 7.21 7.83
C GLU A 57 -1.17 7.63 7.25
N LEU A 58 -1.59 7.08 6.11
CA LEU A 58 -2.91 7.33 5.52
C LEU A 58 -4.04 6.90 6.47
N ASP A 59 -3.93 5.71 7.05
CA ASP A 59 -4.90 5.18 8.01
C ASP A 59 -5.02 6.08 9.25
N ARG A 60 -3.90 6.60 9.78
CA ARG A 60 -3.89 7.56 10.89
C ARG A 60 -4.63 8.87 10.58
N TYR A 61 -4.71 9.24 9.31
CA TYR A 61 -5.46 10.42 8.85
C TYR A 61 -6.89 10.09 8.40
N GLY A 62 -7.36 8.86 8.64
CA GLY A 62 -8.69 8.40 8.26
C GLY A 62 -8.88 8.25 6.75
N ILE A 63 -7.79 8.20 5.98
CA ILE A 63 -7.84 7.95 4.55
C ILE A 63 -7.83 6.44 4.36
N GLN A 64 -8.87 5.92 3.72
CA GLN A 64 -9.00 4.49 3.49
C GLN A 64 -7.99 4.04 2.44
N SER A 65 -7.41 2.86 2.62
CA SER A 65 -6.43 2.33 1.69
C SER A 65 -6.67 0.85 1.36
N ILE A 66 -6.23 0.42 0.18
CA ILE A 66 -6.16 -0.98 -0.23
C ILE A 66 -4.72 -1.23 -0.69
N TYR A 67 -3.99 -2.07 0.05
CA TYR A 67 -2.68 -2.56 -0.36
C TYR A 67 -2.81 -3.97 -0.91
N THR A 68 -2.54 -4.17 -2.19
CA THR A 68 -2.80 -5.46 -2.84
C THR A 68 -1.93 -5.73 -4.06
N GLN A 69 -1.91 -6.98 -4.52
CA GLN A 69 -1.41 -7.32 -5.85
C GLN A 69 -2.41 -6.86 -6.92
N PRO A 70 -1.94 -6.43 -8.11
CA PRO A 70 -2.84 -6.05 -9.20
C PRO A 70 -3.91 -7.11 -9.52
N GLN A 71 -3.53 -8.38 -9.51
CA GLN A 71 -4.42 -9.51 -9.82
C GLN A 71 -5.53 -9.72 -8.77
N ALA A 72 -5.29 -9.29 -7.53
CA ALA A 72 -6.23 -9.44 -6.42
C ALA A 72 -7.11 -8.19 -6.20
N LEU A 73 -6.96 -7.15 -7.02
CA LEU A 73 -7.66 -5.87 -6.82
C LEU A 73 -9.17 -6.03 -6.80
N SER A 74 -9.77 -6.73 -7.78
CA SER A 74 -11.23 -6.79 -7.92
C SER A 74 -11.90 -7.32 -6.65
N LEU A 75 -11.36 -8.41 -6.09
CA LEU A 75 -11.85 -9.00 -4.85
C LEU A 75 -11.66 -8.05 -3.67
N ASN A 76 -10.48 -7.44 -3.53
CA ASN A 76 -10.19 -6.54 -2.43
C ASN A 76 -10.97 -5.22 -2.50
N ALA A 77 -11.27 -4.74 -3.71
CA ALA A 77 -12.10 -3.57 -3.93
C ALA A 77 -13.57 -3.83 -3.52
N ILE A 78 -14.11 -5.01 -3.88
CA ILE A 78 -15.45 -5.43 -3.43
C ILE A 78 -15.50 -5.54 -1.91
N ASN A 79 -14.52 -6.21 -1.31
CA ASN A 79 -14.44 -6.36 0.15
C ASN A 79 -14.37 -4.99 0.84
N LYS A 80 -13.54 -4.07 0.31
CA LYS A 80 -13.44 -2.73 0.85
C LYS A 80 -14.75 -1.98 0.73
N TYR A 81 -15.42 -2.05 -0.41
CA TYR A 81 -16.74 -1.44 -0.59
C TYR A 81 -17.76 -1.96 0.44
N LEU A 82 -17.82 -3.28 0.64
CA LEU A 82 -18.73 -3.90 1.62
C LEU A 82 -18.41 -3.47 3.05
N GLU A 83 -17.13 -3.40 3.42
CA GLU A 83 -16.68 -2.87 4.71
C GLU A 83 -17.11 -1.41 4.91
N LEU A 84 -16.96 -0.56 3.89
CA LEU A 84 -17.33 0.85 3.96
C LEU A 84 -18.84 1.01 4.13
N LYS A 85 -19.62 0.24 3.37
CA LYS A 85 -21.08 0.23 3.45
C LYS A 85 -21.58 -0.28 4.80
N SER A 86 -21.00 -1.35 5.34
CA SER A 86 -21.41 -1.89 6.66
C SER A 86 -21.13 -0.92 7.81
N ARG A 87 -20.16 -0.02 7.63
CA ARG A 87 -19.83 1.04 8.59
C ARG A 87 -20.62 2.33 8.38
N GLY A 88 -21.53 2.39 7.39
CA GLY A 88 -22.34 3.57 7.08
C GLY A 88 -21.53 4.74 6.51
N MET A 89 -20.35 4.48 5.94
CA MET A 89 -19.54 5.52 5.29
C MET A 89 -20.01 5.85 3.87
N ILE A 90 -20.77 4.94 3.24
CA ILE A 90 -21.41 5.07 1.92
C ILE A 90 -22.77 4.39 1.89
#